data_AF-A0A512MDH6-F1
#
_entry.id   AF-A0A512MDH6-F1
#
_cell.length_a   1.000
_cell.length_b   1.000
_cell.length_c   1.000
_cell.angle_alpha   90.00
_cell.angle_beta   90.00
_cell.angle_gamma   90.00
#
_symmetry.space_group_name_H-M   'P 1'
#
loop_
_entity.id
_entity.type
_entity.pdbx_description
1 polymer ?
#
loop_
_entity_poly.entity_id
_entity_poly.type
_entity_poly.pdbx_seq_one_letter_code
_entity_poly.pdbx_strand_id
1 'polypeptide(L)'
;MSKLTRKRRAVAAPAKLSFRDKCMVIGVPILLLAVPAIILHFSSIRQHARAISKTVEEWRTIYHLNAEQVERIKKLELDFHSSGSLLSSTPTRTKDEIHRHHQEIGDIMSPEDGARFIEVMEKSEGGH
;
A
#
# COMPACT_ATOMS: atom_id res chain seq x y z
N MET A 1 -5.07 57.22 61.57
CA MET A 1 -4.52 56.99 60.22
C MET A 1 -4.51 55.48 59.94
N SER A 2 -5.42 54.98 59.10
CA SER A 2 -5.59 53.55 58.82
C SER A 2 -4.83 53.18 57.54
N LYS A 3 -3.87 52.24 57.63
CA LYS A 3 -3.10 51.75 56.47
C LYS A 3 -3.84 50.55 55.87
N LEU A 4 -4.59 50.77 54.79
CA LEU A 4 -5.18 49.70 53.98
C LEU A 4 -4.08 49.00 53.17
N THR A 5 -3.67 47.81 53.60
CA THR A 5 -2.77 46.94 52.85
C THR A 5 -3.53 46.29 51.69
N ARG A 6 -3.39 46.87 50.50
CA ARG A 6 -3.90 46.29 49.24
C ARG A 6 -3.15 44.99 48.95
N LYS A 7 -3.79 43.85 49.22
CA LYS A 7 -3.28 42.51 48.87
C LYS A 7 -3.29 42.38 47.34
N ARG A 8 -2.12 42.56 46.69
CA ARG A 8 -1.94 42.28 45.24
C ARG A 8 -2.24 40.79 45.03
N ARG A 9 -3.32 40.46 44.30
CA ARG A 9 -3.52 39.12 43.75
C ARG A 9 -2.39 38.90 42.74
N ALA A 10 -1.53 37.91 43.00
CA ALA A 10 -0.57 37.45 42.03
C ALA A 10 -1.35 36.93 40.81
N VAL A 11 -1.16 37.56 39.65
CA VAL A 11 -1.61 37.00 38.38
C VAL A 11 -0.83 35.70 38.21
N ALA A 12 -1.54 34.57 38.14
CA ALA A 12 -0.92 33.27 37.95
C ALA A 12 -0.02 33.34 36.71
N ALA A 13 1.28 33.07 36.88
CA ALA A 13 2.21 33.03 35.78
C ALA A 13 1.72 31.99 34.75
N PRO A 14 1.83 32.27 33.43
CA PRO A 14 1.37 31.34 32.42
C PRO A 14 2.07 30.00 32.63
N ALA A 15 1.27 28.94 32.82
CA ALA A 15 1.79 27.58 32.99
C ALA A 15 2.57 27.20 31.73
N LYS A 16 3.91 27.21 31.81
CA LYS A 16 4.78 26.77 30.72
C LYS A 16 4.85 25.25 30.78
N LEU A 17 4.17 24.59 29.86
CA LEU A 17 4.29 23.14 29.67
C LEU A 17 5.76 22.75 29.51
N SER A 18 6.20 21.75 30.28
CA SER A 18 7.55 21.25 30.15
C SER A 18 7.75 20.62 28.78
N PHE A 19 9.01 20.50 28.33
CA PHE A 19 9.31 19.84 27.06
C PHE A 19 8.74 18.41 27.01
N ARG A 20 8.78 17.70 28.14
CA ARG A 20 8.17 16.37 28.31
C ARG A 20 6.66 16.40 28.08
N ASP A 21 5.96 17.38 28.66
CA ASP A 21 4.51 17.49 28.48
C ASP A 21 4.14 17.79 27.03
N LYS A 22 4.94 18.62 26.34
CA LYS A 22 4.76 18.88 24.90
C LYS A 22 4.98 17.62 24.07
N CYS A 23 6.02 16.85 24.36
CA CYS A 23 6.27 15.55 23.71
C CYS A 23 5.15 14.55 23.97
N MET A 24 4.54 14.52 25.15
CA MET A 24 3.40 13.65 25.41
C MET A 24 2.12 14.12 24.70
N VAL A 25 1.81 15.41 24.76
CA VAL A 25 0.60 15.99 24.15
C VAL A 25 0.63 15.90 22.63
N ILE A 26 1.81 15.99 22.00
CA ILE A 26 1.94 15.90 20.53
C ILE A 26 2.27 14.47 20.10
N GLY A 27 3.21 13.83 20.79
CA GLY A 27 3.72 12.51 20.42
C GLY A 27 2.70 11.40 20.63
N VAL A 28 1.89 11.44 21.70
CA VAL A 28 0.89 10.37 21.94
C VAL A 28 -0.20 10.38 20.88
N PRO A 29 -0.83 11.52 20.50
CA PRO A 29 -1.79 11.53 19.39
C PRO A 29 -1.18 11.10 18.05
N ILE A 30 0.05 11.54 17.73
CA ILE A 30 0.74 11.11 16.51
C ILE A 30 0.93 9.60 16.52
N LEU A 31 1.39 9.02 17.63
CA LEU A 31 1.65 7.59 17.73
C LEU A 31 0.35 6.77 17.65
N LEU A 32 -0.73 7.26 18.27
CA LEU A 32 -2.06 6.64 18.20
C LEU A 32 -2.64 6.61 16.78
N LEU A 33 -2.29 7.58 15.92
CA LEU A 33 -2.72 7.59 14.52
C LEU A 33 -1.74 6.87 13.59
N ALA A 34 -0.44 7.06 13.80
CA ALA A 34 0.60 6.49 12.96
C ALA A 34 0.65 4.96 13.07
N VAL A 35 0.54 4.39 14.27
CA VAL A 35 0.65 2.93 14.44
C VAL A 35 -0.47 2.18 13.71
N PRO A 36 -1.77 2.51 13.88
CA PRO A 36 -2.83 1.90 13.08
C PRO A 36 -2.66 2.13 11.58
N ALA A 37 -2.27 3.33 11.14
CA ALA A 37 -2.05 3.62 9.74
C ALA A 37 -0.94 2.74 9.14
N ILE A 38 0.16 2.55 9.86
CA ILE A 38 1.27 1.68 9.48
C ILE A 38 0.81 0.22 9.42
N ILE A 39 0.06 -0.26 10.42
CA ILE A 39 -0.47 -1.63 10.45
C ILE A 39 -1.40 -1.87 9.25
N LEU A 40 -2.34 -0.95 9.00
CA LEU A 40 -3.27 -1.05 7.87
C LEU A 40 -2.50 -1.06 6.54
N HIS A 41 -1.50 -0.19 6.39
CA HIS A 41 -0.66 -0.13 5.19
C HIS A 41 0.05 -1.46 4.91
N PHE A 42 0.76 -2.01 5.89
CA PHE A 42 1.47 -3.28 5.72
C PHE A 42 0.50 -4.46 5.57
N SER A 43 -0.67 -4.42 6.21
CA SER A 43 -1.69 -5.47 6.06
C SER A 43 -2.25 -5.51 4.64
N SER A 44 -2.53 -4.34 4.05
CA SER A 44 -2.98 -4.22 2.66
C SER A 44 -1.92 -4.74 1.70
N ILE A 45 -0.66 -4.30 1.82
CA ILE A 45 0.45 -4.81 0.98
C ILE A 45 0.54 -6.34 1.07
N ARG A 46 0.47 -6.90 2.29
CA ARG A 46 0.53 -8.37 2.49
C ARG A 46 -0.66 -9.08 1.87
N GLN A 47 -1.85 -8.50 1.91
CA GLN A 47 -3.04 -9.08 1.28
C GLN A 47 -2.89 -9.09 -0.25
N HIS A 48 -2.44 -8.00 -0.85
CA HIS A 48 -2.17 -7.93 -2.30
C HIS A 48 -1.11 -8.93 -2.73
N ALA A 49 0.02 -9.01 -2.01
CA ALA A 49 1.07 -9.98 -2.30
C ALA A 49 0.58 -11.44 -2.21
N ARG A 50 -0.30 -11.74 -1.25
CA ARG A 50 -0.91 -13.08 -1.11
C ARG A 50 -1.86 -13.41 -2.25
N ALA A 51 -2.68 -12.46 -2.67
CA ALA A 51 -3.60 -12.64 -3.79
C ALA A 51 -2.82 -12.92 -5.08
N ILE A 52 -1.80 -12.10 -5.38
CA ILE A 52 -0.90 -12.30 -6.53
C ILE A 52 -0.22 -13.67 -6.44
N SER A 53 0.33 -14.02 -5.27
CA SER A 53 1.00 -15.31 -5.08
C SER A 53 0.07 -16.48 -5.37
N LYS A 54 -1.21 -16.39 -4.97
CA LYS A 54 -2.20 -17.43 -5.24
C LYS A 54 -2.48 -17.56 -6.74
N THR A 55 -2.73 -16.43 -7.42
CA THR A 55 -3.00 -16.41 -8.86
C THR A 55 -1.83 -16.97 -9.66
N VAL A 56 -0.61 -16.54 -9.36
CA VAL A 56 0.59 -17.05 -10.08
C VAL A 56 0.84 -18.52 -9.78
N GLU A 57 0.50 -19.02 -8.58
CA GLU A 57 0.60 -20.45 -8.28
C GLU A 57 -0.45 -21.28 -9.03
N GLU A 58 -1.65 -20.74 -9.25
CA GLU A 58 -2.64 -21.37 -10.14
C GLU A 58 -2.09 -21.44 -11.58
N TRP A 59 -1.54 -20.33 -12.07
CA TRP A 59 -0.89 -20.26 -13.39
C TRP A 59 0.29 -21.21 -13.53
N ARG A 60 1.06 -21.45 -12.46
CA ARG A 60 2.15 -22.41 -12.47
C ARG A 60 1.71 -23.79 -12.96
N THR A 61 0.54 -24.23 -12.51
CA THR A 61 -0.01 -25.54 -12.91
C THR A 61 -0.62 -25.51 -14.31
N ILE A 62 -1.27 -24.41 -14.70
CA ILE A 62 -1.97 -24.26 -15.98
C ILE A 62 -1.00 -24.07 -17.16
N TYR A 63 0.10 -23.36 -16.93
CA TYR A 63 1.09 -22.94 -17.93
C TYR A 63 2.46 -23.57 -17.70
N HIS A 64 2.53 -24.63 -16.90
CA HIS A 64 3.74 -25.45 -16.68
C HIS A 64 4.98 -24.63 -16.29
N LEU A 65 4.80 -23.62 -15.45
CA LEU A 65 5.87 -22.70 -15.08
C LEU A 65 6.84 -23.36 -14.10
N ASN A 66 8.14 -23.13 -14.30
CA ASN A 66 9.16 -23.49 -13.34
C ASN A 66 9.23 -22.44 -12.19
N ALA A 67 9.96 -22.76 -11.13
CA ALA A 67 10.05 -21.89 -9.95
C ALA A 67 10.65 -20.50 -10.25
N GLU A 68 11.59 -20.42 -11.20
CA GLU A 68 12.22 -19.15 -11.60
C GLU A 68 11.22 -18.27 -12.36
N GLN A 69 10.48 -18.85 -13.31
CA GLN A 69 9.42 -18.16 -14.05
C GLN A 69 8.33 -17.64 -13.12
N VAL A 70 7.91 -18.46 -12.15
CA VAL A 70 6.93 -18.06 -11.12
C VAL A 70 7.41 -16.84 -10.33
N GLU A 71 8.65 -16.83 -9.87
CA GLU A 71 9.19 -15.70 -9.10
C GLU A 71 9.35 -14.44 -9.95
N ARG A 72 9.69 -14.59 -11.24
CA ARG A 72 9.74 -13.45 -12.18
C ARG A 72 8.35 -12.87 -12.41
N ILE A 73 7.35 -13.70 -12.64
CA ILE A 73 5.96 -13.26 -12.85
C ILE A 73 5.40 -12.61 -11.58
N LYS A 74 5.64 -13.18 -10.39
CA LYS A 74 5.23 -12.54 -9.12
C LYS A 74 5.80 -11.14 -8.95
N LYS A 75 7.06 -10.92 -9.32
CA LYS A 75 7.68 -9.59 -9.26
C LYS A 75 7.06 -8.62 -10.25
N LEU A 76 6.84 -9.08 -11.49
CA LEU A 76 6.19 -8.27 -12.52
C LEU A 76 4.78 -7.87 -12.11
N GLU A 77 3.99 -8.81 -11.60
CA GLU A 77 2.64 -8.57 -11.09
C GLU A 77 2.64 -7.66 -9.86
N LEU A 78 3.59 -7.84 -8.94
CA LEU A 78 3.68 -6.96 -7.78
C LEU A 78 4.03 -5.53 -8.20
N ASP A 79 4.93 -5.32 -9.16
CA ASP A 79 5.29 -4.00 -9.67
C ASP A 79 4.11 -3.35 -10.40
N PHE A 80 3.45 -4.12 -11.27
CA PHE A 80 2.24 -3.69 -11.96
C PHE A 80 1.14 -3.32 -10.96
N HIS A 81 0.86 -4.12 -9.92
CA HIS A 81 -0.21 -3.82 -8.97
C HIS A 81 0.19 -2.83 -7.84
N SER A 82 1.48 -2.68 -7.52
CA SER A 82 1.96 -1.81 -6.43
C SER A 82 2.06 -0.32 -6.81
N SER A 83 2.05 0.02 -8.10
CA SER A 83 2.01 1.42 -8.55
C SER A 83 0.68 2.15 -8.19
N GLY A 84 -0.28 1.46 -7.57
CA GLY A 84 -1.43 2.08 -6.91
C GLY A 84 -1.09 2.64 -5.53
N SER A 85 -0.94 3.97 -5.42
CA SER A 85 -0.74 4.66 -4.14
C SER A 85 -1.91 4.44 -3.16
N LEU A 86 -1.62 4.39 -1.86
CA LEU A 86 -2.62 4.24 -0.77
C LEU A 86 -3.70 5.34 -0.73
N LEU A 87 -3.45 6.47 -1.40
CA LEU A 87 -4.37 7.60 -1.52
C LEU A 87 -4.91 7.75 -2.95
N SER A 88 -4.51 6.88 -3.85
CA SER A 88 -4.95 6.88 -5.24
C SER A 88 -6.08 5.88 -5.38
N SER A 89 -7.26 6.37 -5.77
CA SER A 89 -8.17 5.58 -6.59
C SER A 89 -7.34 4.95 -7.71
N THR A 90 -7.34 3.62 -7.77
CA THR A 90 -6.73 2.75 -8.81
C THR A 90 -6.18 3.54 -10.00
N PRO A 91 -4.87 3.51 -10.29
CA PRO A 91 -4.34 4.15 -11.49
C PRO A 91 -5.11 3.58 -12.68
N THR A 92 -5.86 4.44 -13.36
CA THR A 92 -6.62 4.07 -14.56
C THR A 92 -5.61 3.76 -15.65
N ARG A 93 -5.25 2.49 -15.79
CA ARG A 93 -4.34 2.04 -16.84
C ARG A 93 -5.05 2.02 -18.17
N THR A 94 -4.34 2.40 -19.22
CA THR A 94 -4.87 2.28 -20.58
C THR A 94 -4.92 0.82 -20.98
N LYS A 95 -5.79 0.48 -21.94
CA LYS A 95 -5.85 -0.88 -22.50
C LYS A 95 -4.48 -1.31 -23.06
N ASP A 96 -3.72 -0.38 -23.64
CA ASP A 96 -2.38 -0.65 -24.17
C ASP A 96 -1.37 -0.99 -23.07
N GLU A 97 -1.45 -0.33 -21.91
CA GLU A 97 -0.58 -0.65 -20.76
C GLU A 97 -0.87 -2.04 -20.19
N ILE A 98 -2.15 -2.42 -20.17
CA ILE A 98 -2.54 -3.73 -19.67
C ILE A 98 -2.19 -4.83 -20.67
N HIS A 99 -2.43 -4.59 -21.96
CA HIS A 99 -2.00 -5.50 -23.03
C HIS A 99 -0.49 -5.72 -22.99
N ARG A 100 0.31 -4.66 -22.86
CA ARG A 100 1.77 -4.76 -22.73
C ARG A 100 2.18 -5.57 -21.49
N HIS A 101 1.50 -5.38 -20.35
CA HIS A 101 1.74 -6.17 -19.15
C HIS A 101 1.47 -7.67 -19.39
N HIS A 102 0.37 -8.01 -20.05
CA HIS A 102 0.07 -9.41 -20.40
C HIS A 102 1.08 -10.01 -21.38
N GLN A 103 1.59 -9.22 -22.34
CA GLN A 103 2.67 -9.64 -23.22
C GLN A 103 3.96 -9.93 -22.45
N GLU A 104 4.36 -9.05 -21.53
CA GLU A 104 5.56 -9.24 -20.71
C GLU A 104 5.49 -10.52 -19.85
N ILE A 105 4.29 -10.89 -19.37
CA ILE A 105 4.08 -12.18 -18.70
C ILE A 105 4.16 -13.34 -19.69
N GLY A 106 3.49 -13.22 -20.83
CA GLY A 106 3.47 -14.24 -21.89
C GLY A 106 4.88 -14.60 -22.38
N ASP A 107 5.76 -13.61 -22.51
CA ASP A 107 7.17 -13.77 -22.92
C ASP A 107 8.01 -14.56 -21.92
N ILE A 108 7.59 -14.63 -20.65
CA ILE A 108 8.26 -15.46 -19.62
C ILE A 108 7.84 -16.92 -19.75
N MET A 109 6.69 -17.20 -20.34
CA MET A 109 6.14 -18.54 -20.52
C MET A 109 6.74 -19.25 -21.74
N SER A 110 6.33 -20.49 -21.98
CA SER A 110 6.57 -21.14 -23.27
C SER A 110 5.79 -20.40 -24.38
N PRO A 111 6.23 -20.43 -25.66
CA PRO A 111 5.50 -19.74 -26.73
C PRO A 111 4.02 -20.15 -26.85
N GLU A 112 3.72 -21.43 -26.61
CA GLU A 112 2.35 -21.95 -26.67
C GLU A 112 1.52 -21.51 -25.46
N ASP A 113 2.09 -21.56 -24.26
CA ASP A 113 1.42 -21.14 -23.03
C ASP A 113 1.23 -19.61 -22.97
N GLY A 114 2.22 -18.84 -23.43
CA GLY A 114 2.17 -17.39 -23.50
C GLY A 114 1.10 -16.89 -24.46
N ALA A 115 0.97 -17.49 -25.65
CA ALA A 115 -0.10 -17.17 -26.59
C ALA A 115 -1.49 -17.47 -26.00
N ARG A 116 -1.65 -18.63 -25.36
CA ARG A 116 -2.89 -19.00 -24.64
C ARG A 116 -3.20 -18.02 -23.50
N PHE A 117 -2.18 -17.62 -22.74
CA PHE A 117 -2.32 -16.69 -21.63
C PHE A 117 -2.86 -15.34 -22.14
N ILE A 118 -2.23 -14.76 -23.17
CA ILE A 118 -2.65 -13.48 -23.75
C ILE A 118 -4.10 -13.55 -24.25
N GLU A 119 -4.47 -14.61 -24.97
CA GLU A 119 -5.84 -14.80 -25.47
C GLU A 119 -6.88 -14.84 -24.34
N VAL A 120 -6.59 -15.59 -23.26
CA VAL A 120 -7.48 -15.69 -22.09
C VAL A 120 -7.61 -14.36 -21.38
N MET A 121 -6.49 -13.65 -21.20
CA MET A 121 -6.48 -12.36 -20.49
C MET A 121 -7.23 -11.29 -21.28
N GLU A 122 -6.99 -11.15 -22.59
CA GLU A 122 -7.71 -10.19 -23.45
C GLU A 122 -9.21 -10.44 -23.50
N LYS A 123 -9.62 -11.71 -23.53
CA LYS A 123 -11.04 -12.08 -23.49
C LYS A 123 -11.69 -11.73 -22.16
N SER A 124 -10.95 -11.83 -21.06
CA SER A 124 -11.45 -11.50 -19.72
C SER A 124 -11.63 -9.98 -19.52
N GLU A 125 -10.80 -9.15 -20.17
CA GLU A 125 -10.87 -7.68 -20.06
C GLU A 125 -11.91 -7.03 -20.98
N GLY A 126 -12.29 -7.70 -22.07
CA GLY A 126 -13.33 -7.22 -22.99
C GLY A 126 -14.76 -7.43 -22.50
N GLY A 127 -14.97 -8.00 -21.31
CA GLY A 127 -16.27 -8.42 -20.77
C GLY A 127 -17.07 -7.35 -20.00
N HIS A 128 -16.91 -6.06 -20.34
CA HIS A 128 -17.65 -4.95 -19.73
C HIS A 128 -18.37 -4.10 -20.77
#